data_AF-A0A6L7ETM8-F1
#
_entry.id   AF-A0A6L7ETM8-F1
#
_cell.length_a   1.000
_cell.length_b   1.000
_cell.length_c   1.000
_cell.angle_alpha   90.00
_cell.angle_beta   90.00
_cell.angle_gamma   90.00
#
_symmetry.space_group_name_H-M   'P 1'
#
loop_
_entity.id
_entity.type
_entity.pdbx_description
1 polymer ?
#
loop_
_entity_poly.entity_id
_entity_poly.type
_entity_poly.pdbx_seq_one_letter_code
_entity_poly.pdbx_strand_id
1 'polypeptide(L)'
;MRLATARDELDPLRDPRIEGPDDPRLTILVLTRVITRLGDLEMVTSHEIEGLFAVDLAFLQDFYGVINFGSPEEYEALVSAQQSTALVGVEASTPEPVAAEPEPASPGSGPEEADGEPAPSRPSFRAGVEEMPRRVP
;
A
#
# COMPACT_ATOMS: atom_id res chain seq x y z
N MET A 1 -6.57 17.18 -3.98
CA MET A 1 -6.09 17.81 -2.72
C MET A 1 -6.40 19.29 -2.78
N ARG A 2 -6.68 19.93 -1.64
CA ARG A 2 -6.80 21.39 -1.52
C ARG A 2 -5.56 21.98 -0.85
N LEU A 3 -5.33 23.28 -1.00
CA LEU A 3 -4.32 23.99 -0.22
C LEU A 3 -4.61 23.84 1.27
N ALA A 4 -3.53 23.61 2.02
CA ALA A 4 -3.54 23.57 3.46
C ALA A 4 -3.73 24.98 4.02
N THR A 5 -4.55 25.06 5.06
CA THR A 5 -4.62 26.25 5.89
C THR A 5 -3.70 26.07 7.09
N ALA A 6 -3.33 27.17 7.75
CA ALA A 6 -2.61 27.09 9.02
C ALA A 6 -3.33 26.22 10.07
N ARG A 7 -4.66 26.13 10.01
CA ARG A 7 -5.45 25.27 10.88
C ARG A 7 -5.20 23.78 10.61
N ASP A 8 -5.02 23.39 9.35
CA ASP A 8 -4.78 22.00 9.00
C ASP A 8 -3.44 21.49 9.52
N GLU A 9 -2.45 22.39 9.59
CA GLU A 9 -1.11 22.11 10.11
C GLU A 9 -1.05 22.12 11.65
N LEU A 10 -1.76 23.06 12.28
CA LEU A 10 -1.64 23.29 13.73
C LEU A 10 -2.66 22.52 14.58
N ASP A 11 -3.87 22.25 14.08
CA ASP A 11 -4.87 21.51 14.86
C ASP A 11 -4.41 20.09 15.24
N PRO A 12 -3.75 19.31 14.36
CA PRO A 12 -3.24 17.98 14.70
C PRO A 12 -2.25 17.95 15.87
N LEU A 13 -1.43 18.99 16.04
CA LEU A 13 -0.47 19.12 17.16
C LEU A 13 -1.15 19.21 18.52
N ARG A 14 -2.47 19.43 18.56
CA ARG A 14 -3.26 19.46 19.79
C ARG A 14 -3.75 18.07 20.22
N ASP A 15 -3.63 17.06 19.37
CA ASP A 15 -3.97 15.68 19.74
C ASP A 15 -2.95 15.17 20.77
N PRO A 16 -3.37 14.68 21.95
CA PRO A 16 -2.46 14.20 22.99
C PRO A 16 -1.61 12.99 22.58
N ARG A 17 -1.92 12.33 21.45
CA ARG A 17 -1.13 11.22 20.90
C ARG A 17 0.04 11.68 20.04
N ILE A 18 0.09 12.96 19.66
CA ILE A 18 1.16 13.53 18.85
C ILE A 18 2.25 14.04 19.78
N GLU A 19 3.44 13.46 19.66
CA GLU A 19 4.57 13.78 20.54
C GLU A 19 5.20 15.15 20.22
N GLY A 20 4.98 15.66 19.01
CA GLY A 20 5.44 16.98 18.59
C GLY A 20 5.42 17.18 17.07
N PRO A 21 6.07 18.26 16.58
CA PRO A 21 6.16 18.59 15.15
C PRO A 21 6.85 17.53 14.28
N ASP A 22 7.69 16.69 14.88
CA ASP A 22 8.46 15.66 14.18
C ASP A 22 7.79 14.27 14.21
N ASP A 23 6.59 14.14 14.80
CA ASP A 23 5.87 12.87 14.87
C ASP A 23 5.37 12.45 13.47
N PRO A 24 5.70 11.26 12.96
CA PRO A 24 5.27 10.83 11.63
C PRO A 24 3.75 10.76 11.46
N ARG A 25 2.98 10.62 12.55
CA ARG A 25 1.50 10.63 12.51
C ARG A 25 0.95 12.02 12.20
N LEU A 26 1.72 13.08 12.44
CA LEU A 26 1.31 14.44 12.11
C LEU A 26 1.00 14.57 10.63
N THR A 27 1.90 14.06 9.78
CA THR A 27 1.75 14.04 8.32
C THR A 27 0.46 13.33 7.89
N ILE A 28 0.13 12.21 8.54
CA ILE A 28 -1.10 11.45 8.24
C ILE A 28 -2.35 12.28 8.54
N LEU A 29 -2.37 12.95 9.70
CA LEU A 29 -3.48 13.79 10.12
C LEU A 29 -3.66 15.02 9.23
N VAL A 30 -2.55 15.62 8.75
CA VAL A 30 -2.57 16.72 7.79
C VAL A 30 -3.13 16.23 6.46
N LEU A 31 -2.59 15.13 5.91
CA LEU A 31 -3.05 14.54 4.64
C LEU A 31 -4.54 14.21 4.67
N THR A 32 -5.03 13.63 5.77
CA THR A 32 -6.46 13.32 5.96
C THR A 32 -7.36 14.55 5.80
N ARG A 33 -6.88 15.74 6.20
CA ARG A 33 -7.66 16.99 6.13
C ARG A 33 -7.67 17.66 4.76
N VAL A 34 -6.60 17.50 3.99
CA VAL A 34 -6.37 18.24 2.74
C VAL A 34 -6.67 17.40 1.49
N ILE A 35 -6.67 16.08 1.60
CA ILE A 35 -7.08 15.21 0.50
C ILE A 35 -8.61 15.29 0.38
N THR A 36 -9.07 15.85 -0.75
CA THR A 36 -10.49 16.05 -1.04
C THR A 36 -11.15 14.85 -1.72
N ARG A 37 -10.35 14.01 -2.38
CA ARG A 37 -10.76 12.76 -3.03
C ARG A 37 -9.52 11.90 -3.23
N LEU A 38 -9.65 10.59 -3.00
CA LEU A 38 -8.62 9.60 -3.27
C LEU A 38 -9.28 8.40 -3.96
N GLY A 39 -9.11 8.29 -5.27
CA GLY A 39 -9.79 7.28 -6.08
C GLY A 39 -11.32 7.33 -5.92
N ASP A 40 -11.89 6.18 -5.58
CA ASP A 40 -13.32 5.96 -5.37
C ASP A 40 -13.71 5.84 -3.89
N LEU A 41 -12.79 6.20 -2.98
CA LEU A 41 -13.09 6.22 -1.56
C LEU A 41 -14.17 7.27 -1.26
N GLU A 42 -15.22 6.84 -0.56
CA GLU A 42 -16.31 7.72 -0.13
C GLU A 42 -15.81 8.76 0.88
N MET A 43 -14.90 8.35 1.76
CA MET A 43 -14.29 9.21 2.78
C MET A 43 -12.83 8.86 2.97
N VAL A 44 -11.98 9.90 2.99
CA VAL A 44 -10.56 9.74 3.32
C VAL A 44 -10.41 9.90 4.83
N THR A 45 -10.01 8.81 5.48
CA THR A 45 -9.77 8.77 6.93
C THR A 45 -8.30 8.46 7.20
N SER A 46 -7.82 8.70 8.41
CA SER A 46 -6.43 8.37 8.78
C SER A 46 -6.14 6.87 8.64
N HIS A 47 -7.12 6.00 8.85
CA HIS A 47 -7.00 4.56 8.63
C HIS A 47 -6.63 4.22 7.17
N GLU A 48 -7.30 4.86 6.21
CA GLU A 48 -7.01 4.64 4.79
C GLU A 48 -5.62 5.15 4.41
N ILE A 49 -5.20 6.28 4.96
CA ILE A 49 -3.86 6.85 4.72
C ILE A 49 -2.76 5.98 5.36
N GLU A 50 -2.99 5.46 6.57
CA GLU A 50 -2.09 4.53 7.26
C GLU A 50 -1.95 3.18 6.51
N GLY A 51 -2.99 2.77 5.80
CA GLY A 51 -3.00 1.53 5.02
C GLY A 51 -2.32 1.63 3.65
N LEU A 52 -1.88 2.81 3.21
CA LEU A 52 -1.24 2.99 1.92
C LEU A 52 0.11 2.26 1.83
N PHE A 53 0.47 1.81 0.62
CA PHE A 53 1.85 1.39 0.38
C PHE A 53 2.79 2.56 0.65
N ALA A 54 4.00 2.26 1.14
CA ALA A 54 4.98 3.29 1.48
C ALA A 54 5.30 4.23 0.31
N VAL A 55 5.32 3.72 -0.92
CA VAL A 55 5.53 4.51 -2.13
C VAL A 55 4.38 5.48 -2.42
N ASP A 56 3.14 5.06 -2.18
CA ASP A 56 1.96 5.91 -2.39
C ASP A 56 1.88 6.99 -1.30
N LEU A 57 2.18 6.62 -0.05
CA LEU A 57 2.25 7.57 1.05
C LEU A 57 3.35 8.62 0.81
N ALA A 58 4.54 8.19 0.36
CA ALA A 58 5.62 9.10 -0.01
C ALA A 58 5.20 10.04 -1.15
N PHE A 59 4.55 9.50 -2.19
CA PHE A 59 4.02 10.31 -3.27
C PHE A 59 3.03 11.38 -2.77
N LEU A 60 2.10 11.03 -1.87
CA LEU A 60 1.16 12.00 -1.31
C LEU A 60 1.84 13.07 -0.45
N GLN A 61 2.93 12.74 0.24
CA GLN A 61 3.74 13.71 1.00
C GLN A 61 4.45 14.69 0.07
N ASP A 62 5.08 14.19 -0.99
CA ASP A 62 5.74 15.03 -2.00
C ASP A 62 4.72 15.93 -2.70
N PHE A 63 3.57 15.37 -3.07
CA PHE A 63 2.49 16.12 -3.69
C PHE A 63 1.95 17.23 -2.78
N TYR A 64 1.80 16.93 -1.49
CA TYR A 64 1.43 17.92 -0.49
C TYR A 64 2.45 19.06 -0.43
N GLY A 65 3.73 18.73 -0.37
CA GLY A 65 4.83 19.70 -0.32
C GLY A 65 4.82 20.63 -1.54
N VAL A 66 4.74 20.06 -2.73
CA VAL A 66 4.73 20.80 -3.99
C VAL A 66 3.51 21.73 -4.10
N ILE A 67 2.32 21.26 -3.73
CA ILE A 67 1.11 22.09 -3.80
C ILE A 67 1.17 23.29 -2.86
N ASN A 68 1.70 23.10 -1.65
CA ASN A 68 1.63 24.14 -0.61
C ASN A 68 2.86 25.06 -0.58
N PHE A 69 4.02 24.55 -0.99
CA PHE A 69 5.31 25.24 -0.83
C PHE A 69 6.17 25.22 -2.10
N GLY A 70 5.79 24.44 -3.12
CA GLY A 70 6.55 24.30 -4.35
C GLY A 70 6.40 25.47 -5.30
N SER A 71 7.37 25.57 -6.20
CA SER A 71 7.39 26.44 -7.37
C SER A 71 6.60 25.84 -8.55
N PRO A 72 6.24 26.65 -9.57
CA PRO A 72 5.63 26.13 -10.80
C PRO A 72 6.46 25.03 -11.48
N GLU A 73 7.79 25.17 -11.47
CA GLU A 73 8.70 24.19 -12.08
C GLU A 73 8.65 22.84 -11.36
N GLU A 74 8.61 22.84 -10.03
CA GLU A 74 8.48 21.62 -9.22
C GLU A 74 7.12 20.96 -9.41
N TYR A 75 6.06 21.76 -9.56
CA TYR A 75 4.72 21.26 -9.90
C TYR A 75 4.70 20.56 -11.27
N GLU A 76 5.28 21.19 -12.29
CA GLU A 76 5.37 20.61 -13.63
C GLU A 76 6.21 19.33 -13.66
N ALA A 77 7.32 19.30 -12.92
CA ALA A 77 8.17 18.13 -12.80
C ALA A 77 7.42 16.95 -12.16
N LEU A 78 6.67 17.20 -11.07
CA LEU A 78 5.90 16.17 -10.39
C LEU A 78 4.79 15.59 -11.28
N VAL A 79 4.06 16.45 -12.00
CA VAL A 79 3.01 16.01 -12.95
C VAL A 79 3.61 15.17 -14.08
N SER A 80 4.77 15.57 -14.61
CA SER A 80 5.47 14.85 -15.68
C SER A 80 5.97 13.47 -15.22
N ALA A 81 6.47 13.39 -13.98
CA ALA A 81 6.89 12.13 -13.37
C ALA A 81 5.72 11.14 -13.26
N GLN A 82 4.54 11.59 -12.82
CA GLN A 82 3.34 10.74 -12.74
C GLN A 82 2.95 10.14 -14.10
N GLN A 83 2.99 10.94 -15.17
CA GLN A 83 2.65 10.47 -16.53
C GLN A 83 3.60 9.37 -17.01
N SER A 84 4.85 9.39 -16.54
CA SER A 84 5.86 8.39 -16.85
C SER A 84 5.70 7.12 -16.00
N THR A 85 5.33 7.26 -14.72
CA THR A 85 5.12 6.13 -13.80
C THR A 85 3.91 5.27 -14.15
N ALA A 86 2.86 5.85 -14.76
CA ALA A 86 1.71 5.10 -15.25
C ALA A 86 2.08 3.99 -16.25
N LEU A 87 3.23 4.10 -16.93
CA LEU A 87 3.73 3.09 -17.86
C LEU A 87 4.39 1.87 -17.16
N VAL A 88 4.62 1.93 -15.85
CA VAL A 88 5.26 0.86 -15.07
C VAL A 88 4.23 0.02 -14.28
N GLY A 89 2.96 0.46 -14.22
CA GLY A 89 1.93 -0.12 -13.35
C GLY A 89 0.68 -0.70 -14.02
N VAL A 90 0.58 -0.74 -15.36
CA VAL A 90 -0.60 -1.29 -16.04
C VAL A 90 -0.26 -2.60 -16.76
N GLU A 91 -0.22 -3.68 -15.99
CA GLU A 91 -0.80 -4.95 -16.44
C GLU A 91 -1.82 -5.43 -15.41
N ALA A 92 -2.90 -4.66 -15.23
CA ALA A 92 -4.18 -5.29 -14.92
C ALA A 92 -4.71 -5.89 -16.23
N SER A 93 -4.02 -6.93 -16.72
CA SER A 93 -4.52 -7.75 -17.82
C SER A 93 -5.77 -8.45 -17.29
N THR A 94 -6.93 -7.99 -17.74
CA THR A 94 -8.19 -8.70 -17.53
C THR A 94 -8.01 -10.07 -18.18
N PRO A 95 -8.03 -11.20 -17.45
CA PRO A 95 -7.98 -12.47 -18.14
C PRO A 95 -9.27 -12.58 -18.96
N GLU A 96 -9.10 -12.62 -20.29
CA GLU A 96 -10.16 -12.98 -21.23
C GLU A 96 -10.79 -14.31 -20.77
N PRO A 97 -12.11 -14.50 -20.94
CA PRO A 97 -12.76 -15.73 -20.53
C PRO A 97 -12.23 -16.84 -21.43
N VAL A 98 -11.46 -17.76 -20.84
CA VAL A 98 -10.96 -18.94 -21.55
C VAL A 98 -12.16 -19.73 -22.05
N ALA A 99 -12.35 -19.71 -23.38
CA ALA A 99 -13.34 -20.50 -24.07
C ALA A 99 -13.12 -21.98 -23.74
N ALA A 100 -14.18 -22.65 -23.32
CA ALA A 100 -14.19 -24.09 -23.09
C ALA A 100 -13.95 -24.83 -24.42
N GLU A 101 -12.89 -25.63 -24.48
CA GLU A 101 -12.69 -26.62 -25.52
C GLU A 101 -12.59 -28.04 -24.91
N PRO A 102 -13.01 -29.08 -25.66
CA PRO A 102 -13.68 -30.25 -25.09
C PRO A 102 -12.73 -31.39 -24.74
N GLU A 103 -13.16 -32.23 -23.79
CA GLU A 103 -12.50 -33.50 -23.44
C GLU A 103 -12.36 -34.44 -24.64
N PRO A 104 -11.21 -35.14 -24.77
CA PRO A 104 -11.14 -36.38 -25.53
C PRO A 104 -11.07 -37.61 -24.61
N ALA A 105 -11.75 -38.65 -25.09
CA ALA A 105 -12.14 -39.88 -24.43
C ALA A 105 -11.00 -40.82 -24.01
N SER A 106 -11.32 -41.64 -22.99
CA SER A 106 -10.53 -42.77 -22.50
C SER A 106 -10.34 -43.89 -23.54
N PRO A 107 -9.32 -44.74 -23.34
CA PRO A 107 -9.59 -46.17 -23.26
C PRO A 107 -8.88 -46.88 -22.09
N GLY A 108 -9.52 -47.94 -21.56
CA GLY A 108 -9.00 -48.85 -20.50
C GLY A 108 -7.84 -49.74 -20.97
N SER A 109 -7.28 -50.70 -20.23
CA SER A 109 -7.62 -51.38 -18.97
C SER A 109 -6.34 -52.09 -18.47
N GLY A 110 -6.20 -52.36 -17.16
CA GLY A 110 -5.21 -53.36 -16.66
C GLY A 110 -4.79 -53.17 -15.19
N PRO A 111 -4.91 -54.18 -14.29
CA PRO A 111 -4.89 -54.01 -12.84
C PRO A 111 -3.58 -54.46 -12.14
N GLU A 112 -3.33 -53.99 -10.91
CA GLU A 112 -2.71 -54.68 -9.74
C GLU A 112 -2.38 -53.62 -8.67
N GLU A 113 -3.05 -53.62 -7.50
CA GLU A 113 -2.55 -54.14 -6.20
C GLU A 113 -1.30 -53.39 -5.67
N ALA A 114 -1.15 -52.94 -4.41
CA ALA A 114 -1.92 -52.97 -3.17
C ALA A 114 -1.28 -51.96 -2.18
N ASP A 115 -2.03 -51.63 -1.13
CA ASP A 115 -1.61 -51.22 0.24
C ASP A 115 -0.89 -49.89 0.53
N GLY A 116 -1.49 -49.14 1.48
CA GLY A 116 -0.73 -48.42 2.52
C GLY A 116 -1.03 -46.92 2.73
N GLU A 117 -1.95 -46.60 3.64
CA GLU A 117 -2.03 -45.30 4.35
C GLU A 117 -0.92 -45.20 5.44
N PRO A 118 -0.68 -44.04 6.13
CA PRO A 118 -1.22 -42.68 5.96
C PRO A 118 -0.14 -41.55 6.00
N ALA A 119 -0.62 -40.31 5.91
CA ALA A 119 0.09 -39.02 5.80
C ALA A 119 1.13 -38.67 6.89
N PRO A 120 2.14 -37.82 6.59
CA PRO A 120 2.99 -37.22 7.61
C PRO A 120 2.47 -35.87 8.14
N SER A 121 2.54 -35.77 9.46
CA SER A 121 2.30 -34.64 10.36
C SER A 121 3.11 -33.37 10.05
N ARG A 122 2.44 -32.21 10.10
CA ARG A 122 3.09 -30.87 10.07
C ARG A 122 3.80 -30.58 11.41
N PRO A 123 5.07 -30.15 11.41
CA PRO A 123 5.70 -29.62 12.62
C PRO A 123 5.31 -28.16 12.85
N SER A 124 4.90 -27.87 14.09
CA SER A 124 4.71 -26.52 14.63
C SER A 124 6.06 -25.87 14.92
N PHE A 125 6.35 -24.70 14.35
CA PHE A 125 7.49 -23.86 14.75
C PHE A 125 6.99 -22.69 15.62
N ARG A 126 7.51 -22.61 16.85
CA ARG A 126 7.42 -21.43 17.73
C ARG A 126 8.71 -20.63 17.67
N ALA A 127 8.52 -19.32 17.57
CA ALA A 127 9.25 -18.17 18.14
C ALA A 127 10.78 -18.24 18.36
N GLY A 128 11.46 -17.22 17.82
CA GLY A 128 12.78 -16.76 18.27
C GLY A 128 13.03 -15.34 17.76
N VAL A 129 12.72 -14.33 18.59
CA VAL A 129 13.15 -12.94 18.41
C VAL A 129 14.49 -12.80 19.12
N GLU A 130 15.53 -12.38 18.39
CA GLU A 130 16.79 -11.90 18.99
C GLU A 130 16.98 -10.42 18.64
N GLU A 131 16.89 -9.60 19.68
CA GLU A 131 17.09 -8.16 19.66
C GLU A 131 18.55 -7.87 20.05
N MET A 132 19.31 -7.18 19.19
CA MET A 132 20.72 -6.85 19.43
C MET A 132 20.85 -5.40 19.97
N PRO A 133 21.52 -5.18 21.12
CA PRO A 133 21.55 -3.88 21.78
C PRO A 133 22.46 -2.85 21.08
N ARG A 134 21.93 -1.64 20.90
CA ARG A 134 22.70 -0.44 20.49
C ARG A 134 23.67 -0.04 21.61
N ARG A 135 24.96 0.10 21.28
CA ARG A 135 25.96 0.74 22.15
C ARG A 135 26.47 2.02 21.52
N VAL A 136 26.28 3.13 22.21
CA VAL A 136 27.07 4.38 22.13
C VAL A 136 27.14 4.88 23.58
N PRO A 137 28.27 5.44 24.04
CA PRO A 137 28.63 6.82 23.70
C PRO A 137 29.92 6.96 22.88
#